data_AF-A0A0L1JB21-F1
#
_entry.id   AF-A0A0L1JB21-F1
#
_cell.length_a   1.000
_cell.length_b   1.000
_cell.length_c   1.000
_cell.angle_alpha   90.00
_cell.angle_beta   90.00
_cell.angle_gamma   90.00
#
_symmetry.space_group_name_H-M   'P 1'
#
loop_
_entity.id
_entity.type
_entity.pdbx_description
1 polymer ?
#
loop_
_entity_poly.entity_id
_entity_poly.type
_entity_poly.pdbx_seq_one_letter_code
_entity_poly.pdbx_strand_id
1 'polypeptide(L)'
;MPIKSPFESSIAKHGQGNVVLSLLPPSNPTLTTLTYKYPLKLLTRTPGYVPQSSALSCPASRPVHLYLLTYGGGLLPGDHIEVSIKLEQFTRMVVTTPQGTTKIYKTEPSRSVKGRRARGEYYQTRAGKH
;
A
#
# COMPACT_ATOMS: atom_id res chain seq x y z
N MET A 1 -5.19 -4.83 -39.75
CA MET A 1 -4.49 -4.93 -38.44
C MET A 1 -5.29 -4.12 -37.42
N PRO A 2 -5.66 -4.65 -36.25
CA PRO A 2 -6.39 -3.85 -35.27
C PRO A 2 -5.47 -2.76 -34.70
N ILE A 3 -5.93 -1.51 -34.76
CA ILE A 3 -5.24 -0.36 -34.19
C ILE A 3 -5.27 -0.52 -32.66
N LYS A 4 -4.10 -0.71 -32.05
CA LYS A 4 -3.98 -0.67 -30.59
C LYS A 4 -4.34 0.74 -30.14
N SER A 5 -5.29 0.84 -29.21
CA SER A 5 -5.70 2.12 -28.62
C SER A 5 -4.47 2.88 -28.12
N PRO A 6 -4.34 4.20 -28.42
CA PRO A 6 -3.30 5.04 -27.84
C PRO A 6 -3.50 5.23 -26.33
N PHE A 7 -4.69 4.93 -25.83
CA PHE A 7 -4.99 4.81 -24.40
C PHE A 7 -4.76 3.36 -24.01
N GLU A 8 -3.50 3.07 -23.73
CA GLU A 8 -3.01 1.76 -23.30
C GLU A 8 -3.82 1.23 -22.11
N SER A 9 -4.10 -0.08 -22.09
CA SER A 9 -4.73 -0.74 -20.96
C SER A 9 -3.87 -0.57 -19.70
N SER A 10 -4.36 0.24 -18.76
CA SER A 10 -3.86 0.45 -17.39
C SER A 10 -2.64 -0.38 -17.00
N ILE A 11 -1.48 0.26 -16.89
CA ILE A 11 -0.17 -0.36 -16.58
C ILE A 11 -0.19 -1.18 -15.26
N ALA A 12 -1.10 -0.85 -14.33
CA ALA A 12 -1.36 -1.63 -13.11
C ALA A 12 -2.85 -1.98 -12.99
N LYS A 13 -3.18 -3.15 -12.45
CA LYS A 13 -4.56 -3.49 -12.05
C LYS A 13 -4.96 -2.68 -10.82
N HIS A 14 -6.26 -2.58 -10.56
CA HIS A 14 -6.77 -1.93 -9.34
C HIS A 14 -6.08 -2.51 -8.10
N GLY A 15 -5.55 -1.64 -7.25
CA GLY A 15 -4.84 -2.04 -6.05
C GLY A 15 -3.48 -2.70 -6.25
N GLN A 16 -2.99 -2.83 -7.49
CA GLN A 16 -1.65 -3.34 -7.73
C GLN A 16 -0.64 -2.20 -7.81
N GLY A 17 0.55 -2.43 -7.23
CA GLY A 17 1.71 -1.57 -7.35
C GLY A 17 2.98 -2.37 -7.63
N ASN A 18 3.84 -1.85 -8.49
CA ASN A 18 5.13 -2.45 -8.79
C ASN A 18 6.24 -1.39 -8.75
N VAL A 19 7.31 -1.71 -8.03
CA VAL A 19 8.48 -0.86 -7.84
C VAL A 19 9.74 -1.64 -8.16
N VAL A 20 10.58 -1.09 -9.03
CA VAL A 20 11.92 -1.62 -9.29
C VAL A 20 12.93 -0.49 -9.11
N LEU A 21 13.85 -0.67 -8.17
CA LEU A 21 14.97 0.22 -7.95
C LEU A 21 16.23 -0.40 -8.55
N SER A 22 16.85 0.32 -9.49
CA SER A 22 18.07 -0.09 -10.18
C SER A 22 19.18 0.94 -10.01
N LEU A 23 20.43 0.54 -10.20
CA LEU A 23 21.58 1.44 -10.21
C LEU A 23 21.99 1.73 -11.65
N LEU A 24 21.75 2.95 -12.13
CA LEU A 24 22.21 3.36 -13.45
C LEU A 24 23.67 3.82 -13.39
N PRO A 25 24.48 3.61 -14.45
CA PRO A 25 25.85 4.12 -14.49
C PRO A 25 25.92 5.65 -14.33
N PRO A 26 26.94 6.19 -13.63
CA PRO A 26 28.02 5.47 -12.97
C PRO A 26 27.67 4.94 -11.56
N SER A 27 26.65 5.48 -10.88
CA SER A 27 26.18 5.00 -9.56
C SER A 27 24.90 5.72 -9.12
N ASN A 28 23.93 5.88 -10.03
CA ASN A 28 22.71 6.66 -9.79
C ASN A 28 21.50 5.77 -9.46
N PRO A 29 21.04 5.69 -8.20
CA PRO A 29 19.88 4.89 -7.84
C PRO A 29 18.62 5.49 -8.46
N THR A 30 17.94 4.71 -9.29
CA THR A 30 16.82 5.17 -10.13
C THR A 30 15.67 4.18 -10.07
N LEU A 31 14.45 4.68 -9.87
CA LEU A 31 13.24 3.88 -10.02
C LEU A 31 12.97 3.64 -11.50
N THR A 32 13.38 2.47 -11.99
CA THR A 32 13.14 2.04 -13.38
C THR A 32 11.71 1.56 -13.60
N THR A 33 11.00 1.25 -12.52
CA THR A 33 9.56 0.97 -12.55
C THR A 33 8.92 1.57 -11.32
N LEU A 34 7.86 2.34 -11.52
CA LEU A 34 6.98 2.84 -10.46
C LEU A 34 5.56 2.90 -11.02
N THR A 35 4.80 1.85 -10.77
CA THR A 35 3.40 1.75 -11.22
C THR A 35 2.53 1.48 -10.01
N TYR A 36 1.36 2.08 -10.00
CA TYR A 36 0.35 1.84 -8.97
C TYR A 36 -1.01 2.27 -9.48
N LYS A 37 -2.07 1.73 -8.87
CA LYS A 37 -3.43 2.16 -9.11
C LYS A 37 -4.19 2.23 -7.80
N TYR A 38 -5.19 3.12 -7.76
CA TYR A 38 -6.15 3.20 -6.66
C TYR A 38 -6.56 1.78 -6.18
N PRO A 39 -6.62 1.53 -4.86
CA PRO A 39 -6.49 2.51 -3.76
C PRO A 39 -5.06 2.82 -3.33
N LEU A 40 -4.03 2.24 -3.95
CA LEU A 40 -2.62 2.52 -3.61
C LEU A 40 -2.16 3.88 -4.12
N LYS A 41 -1.31 4.55 -3.35
CA LYS A 41 -0.54 5.72 -3.76
C LYS A 41 0.93 5.54 -3.36
N LEU A 42 1.82 5.51 -4.35
CA LEU A 42 3.26 5.44 -4.13
C LEU A 42 3.90 6.77 -4.48
N LEU A 43 4.69 7.33 -3.56
CA LEU A 43 5.35 8.63 -3.77
C LEU A 43 6.84 8.54 -3.44
N THR A 44 7.66 9.08 -4.32
CA THR A 44 9.08 9.29 -4.03
C THR A 44 9.28 10.55 -3.22
N ARG A 45 10.27 10.54 -2.32
CA ARG A 45 10.68 11.75 -1.62
C ARG A 45 12.20 11.91 -1.69
N THR A 46 12.64 13.16 -1.75
CA THR A 46 14.03 13.48 -1.44
C THR A 46 14.32 13.18 0.04
N PRO A 47 15.33 12.35 0.35
CA PRO A 47 15.72 12.08 1.73
C PRO A 47 16.08 13.38 2.46
N GLY A 48 15.56 13.56 3.67
CA GLY A 48 16.04 14.61 4.59
C GLY A 48 17.34 14.21 5.30
N TYR A 49 17.62 12.91 5.39
CA TYR A 49 18.82 12.34 5.97
C TYR A 49 19.33 11.20 5.08
N VAL A 50 20.63 11.18 4.82
CA VAL A 50 21.28 10.08 4.10
C VAL A 50 22.40 9.53 4.97
N PRO A 51 22.32 8.24 5.38
CA PRO A 51 23.42 7.58 6.08
C PRO A 51 24.71 7.68 5.26
N GLN A 52 25.77 8.17 5.87
CA GLN A 52 27.08 8.32 5.21
C GLN A 52 27.86 7.00 5.18
N SER A 53 27.56 6.07 6.09
CA SER A 53 28.19 4.75 6.17
C SER A 53 27.18 3.63 5.93
N SER A 54 27.70 2.44 5.59
CA SER A 54 26.95 1.20 5.43
C SER A 54 27.65 0.12 6.23
N ALA A 55 26.89 -0.76 6.88
CA ALA A 55 27.46 -1.98 7.48
C ALA A 55 27.91 -3.00 6.41
N LEU A 56 27.48 -2.82 5.16
CA LEU A 56 27.90 -3.66 4.04
C LEU A 56 29.30 -3.26 3.58
N SER A 57 30.15 -4.26 3.34
CA SER A 57 31.52 -4.07 2.84
C SER A 57 31.58 -3.63 1.37
N CYS A 58 30.47 -3.74 0.64
CA CYS A 58 30.37 -3.37 -0.78
C CYS A 58 29.81 -1.94 -0.96
N PRO A 59 30.18 -1.24 -2.05
CA PRO A 59 29.68 0.10 -2.33
C PRO A 59 28.16 0.04 -2.58
N ALA A 60 27.39 0.60 -1.65
CA ALA A 60 25.93 0.67 -1.74
C ALA A 60 25.48 2.09 -2.11
N SER A 61 24.48 2.19 -3.00
CA SER A 61 23.91 3.48 -3.45
C SER A 61 23.35 4.28 -2.29
N ARG A 62 23.19 5.60 -2.42
CA ARG A 62 22.39 6.36 -1.43
C ARG A 62 20.97 5.77 -1.35
N PRO A 63 20.32 5.70 -0.17
CA PRO A 63 18.96 5.19 -0.07
C PRO A 63 17.96 6.08 -0.79
N VAL A 64 17.01 5.47 -1.50
CA VAL A 64 15.82 6.14 -2.06
C VAL A 64 14.66 6.01 -1.08
N HIS A 65 13.86 7.06 -0.92
CA HIS A 65 12.71 7.03 -0.01
C HIS A 65 11.40 6.88 -0.78
N LEU A 66 10.63 5.87 -0.41
CA LEU A 66 9.32 5.55 -0.97
C LEU A 66 8.25 5.62 0.12
N TYR A 67 7.23 6.42 -0.12
CA TYR A 67 6.03 6.45 0.70
C TYR A 67 5.00 5.50 0.12
N LEU A 68 4.58 4.54 0.95
CA LEU A 68 3.48 3.62 0.68
C LEU A 68 2.23 4.15 1.40
N LEU A 69 1.19 4.48 0.64
CA LEU A 69 -0.03 5.11 1.14
C LEU A 69 -1.27 4.47 0.51
N THR A 70 -2.42 4.70 1.15
CA THR A 70 -3.73 4.48 0.53
C THR A 70 -4.44 5.82 0.32
N TYR A 71 -5.13 5.96 -0.81
CA TYR A 71 -6.00 7.12 -1.08
C TYR A 71 -7.16 7.19 -0.08
N GLY A 72 -7.80 8.35 0.06
CA GLY A 72 -9.10 8.47 0.73
C GLY A 72 -9.14 8.21 2.25
N GLY A 73 -7.99 8.19 2.94
CA GLY A 73 -7.91 8.04 4.40
C GLY A 73 -8.09 6.61 4.90
N GLY A 74 -8.08 5.61 4.02
CA GLY A 74 -8.17 4.20 4.37
C GLY A 74 -8.62 3.32 3.21
N LEU A 75 -8.78 2.02 3.47
CA LEU A 75 -9.32 1.03 2.54
C LEU A 75 -10.83 0.87 2.77
N LEU A 76 -11.59 0.87 1.68
CA LEU A 76 -13.04 0.67 1.65
C LEU A 76 -13.39 -0.81 1.46
N PRO A 77 -14.67 -1.19 1.68
CA PRO A 77 -15.13 -2.55 1.38
C PRO A 77 -14.87 -2.94 -0.08
N GLY A 78 -14.22 -4.09 -0.28
CA GLY A 78 -13.86 -4.59 -1.60
C GLY A 78 -12.52 -4.06 -2.14
N ASP A 79 -11.90 -3.10 -1.46
CA ASP A 79 -10.52 -2.71 -1.78
C ASP A 79 -9.55 -3.85 -1.46
N HIS A 80 -8.63 -4.08 -2.39
CA HIS A 80 -7.52 -5.00 -2.25
C HIS A 80 -6.26 -4.26 -2.65
N ILE A 81 -5.14 -4.52 -1.97
CA ILE A 81 -3.84 -4.00 -2.36
C ILE A 81 -2.79 -5.10 -2.45
N GLU A 82 -1.94 -5.00 -3.45
CA GLU A 82 -0.81 -5.90 -3.69
C GLU A 82 0.36 -5.06 -4.19
N VAL A 83 1.49 -5.07 -3.48
CA VAL A 83 2.65 -4.25 -3.82
C VAL A 83 3.88 -5.14 -3.94
N SER A 84 4.51 -5.13 -5.11
CA SER A 84 5.81 -5.74 -5.35
C SER A 84 6.89 -4.68 -5.35
N ILE A 85 7.97 -4.93 -4.60
CA ILE A 85 9.12 -4.03 -4.51
C ILE A 85 10.38 -4.86 -4.72
N LYS A 86 11.09 -4.59 -5.81
CA LYS A 86 12.37 -5.23 -6.14
C LYS A 86 13.51 -4.23 -6.01
N LEU A 87 14.54 -4.61 -5.25
CA LEU A 87 15.81 -3.89 -5.16
C LEU A 87 16.85 -4.67 -5.96
N GLU A 88 17.38 -4.08 -7.03
CA GLU A 88 18.51 -4.65 -7.75
C GLU A 88 19.81 -4.46 -6.95
N GLN A 89 20.87 -5.17 -7.36
CA GLN A 89 22.16 -5.19 -6.66
C GLN A 89 22.66 -3.78 -6.31
N PHE A 90 23.26 -3.67 -5.12
CA PHE A 90 23.86 -2.44 -4.59
C PHE A 90 22.90 -1.26 -4.38
N THR A 91 21.59 -1.45 -4.53
CA THR A 91 20.60 -0.42 -4.25
C THR A 91 20.11 -0.48 -2.80
N ARG A 92 19.65 0.66 -2.28
CA ARG A 92 19.05 0.77 -0.95
C ARG A 92 17.76 1.58 -1.02
N MET A 93 16.74 1.15 -0.28
CA MET A 93 15.47 1.88 -0.20
C MET A 93 14.94 1.91 1.23
N VAL A 94 14.33 3.04 1.60
CA VAL A 94 13.55 3.20 2.83
C VAL A 94 12.09 3.30 2.45
N VAL A 95 11.28 2.34 2.89
CA VAL A 95 9.83 2.39 2.74
C VAL A 95 9.23 2.93 4.03
N THR A 96 8.39 3.96 3.92
CA THR A 96 7.62 4.44 5.06
C THR A 96 6.14 4.53 4.71
N THR A 97 5.31 4.39 5.74
CA THR A 97 3.87 4.64 5.68
C THR A 97 3.57 5.92 6.48
N PRO A 98 3.68 7.13 5.88
CA PRO A 98 3.51 8.39 6.59
C PRO A 98 2.21 8.52 7.39
N GLN A 99 1.15 7.81 6.98
CA GLN A 99 -0.14 7.80 7.67
C GLN A 99 -0.09 7.12 9.05
N GLY A 100 1.00 6.41 9.38
CA GLY A 100 1.17 5.63 10.61
C GLY A 100 0.32 4.36 10.64
N THR A 101 -0.96 4.47 10.27
CA THR A 101 -1.90 3.36 10.15
C THR A 101 -2.75 3.52 8.88
N THR A 102 -3.19 2.40 8.31
CA THR A 102 -4.22 2.39 7.27
C THR A 102 -5.55 2.07 7.91
N LYS A 103 -6.50 3.01 7.86
CA LYS A 103 -7.85 2.77 8.37
C LYS A 103 -8.55 1.76 7.46
N ILE A 104 -9.20 0.75 8.04
CA ILE A 104 -10.04 -0.19 7.29
C ILE A 104 -11.49 0.11 7.64
N TYR A 105 -12.30 0.48 6.65
CA TYR A 105 -13.72 0.77 6.85
C TYR A 105 -14.55 -0.51 6.87
N LYS A 106 -15.62 -0.51 7.67
CA LYS A 106 -16.47 -1.69 7.84
C LYS A 106 -17.10 -2.10 6.52
N THR A 107 -17.00 -3.38 6.21
CA THR A 107 -17.77 -4.02 5.14
C THR A 107 -19.14 -4.35 5.69
N GLU A 108 -20.20 -3.79 5.10
CA GLU A 108 -21.57 -4.20 5.44
C GLU A 108 -21.72 -5.69 5.14
N PRO A 109 -22.28 -6.50 6.06
CA PRO A 109 -22.59 -7.89 5.78
C PRO A 109 -23.48 -7.95 4.53
N SER A 110 -23.14 -8.83 3.59
CA SER A 110 -23.98 -9.06 2.42
C SER A 110 -25.43 -9.30 2.87
N ARG A 111 -26.41 -8.78 2.11
CA ARG A 111 -27.84 -8.82 2.46
C ARG A 111 -28.37 -10.23 2.79
N SER A 112 -27.63 -11.30 2.46
CA SER A 112 -27.91 -12.67 2.85
C SER A 112 -27.76 -12.95 4.36
N VAL A 113 -27.07 -12.10 5.13
CA VAL A 113 -26.91 -12.24 6.59
C VAL A 113 -27.90 -11.39 7.40
N LYS A 114 -28.79 -10.62 6.73
CA LYS A 114 -29.81 -9.80 7.43
C LYS A 114 -30.88 -10.62 8.18
N GLY A 115 -30.90 -11.94 8.05
CA GLY A 115 -31.84 -12.82 8.75
C GLY A 115 -31.43 -13.29 10.15
N ARG A 116 -30.19 -13.04 10.61
CA ARG A 116 -29.71 -13.53 11.92
C ARG A 116 -29.07 -12.42 12.75
N ARG A 117 -29.82 -11.35 13.05
CA ARG A 117 -29.56 -10.62 14.29
C ARG A 117 -30.22 -11.41 15.40
N ALA A 118 -29.41 -12.08 16.22
CA ALA A 118 -29.84 -12.63 17.49
C ALA A 118 -30.58 -11.54 18.26
N ARG A 119 -31.86 -11.79 18.60
CA ARG A 119 -32.59 -10.95 19.56
C ARG A 119 -31.74 -10.92 20.83
N GLY A 120 -31.29 -9.74 21.23
CA GLY A 120 -30.78 -9.55 22.58
C GLY A 120 -31.89 -9.91 23.56
N GLU A 121 -31.69 -10.97 24.33
CA GLU A 121 -32.55 -11.29 25.46
C GLU A 121 -32.41 -10.16 26.48
N TYR A 122 -33.45 -9.35 26.63
CA TYR A 122 -33.60 -8.47 27.75
C TYR A 122 -33.82 -9.33 29.00
N TYR A 123 -32.82 -9.42 29.87
CA TYR A 123 -33.01 -9.92 31.22
C TYR A 123 -33.88 -8.91 31.98
N GLN A 124 -35.17 -9.23 32.12
CA GLN A 124 -36.08 -8.48 32.97
C GLN A 124 -36.01 -9.06 34.38
N THR A 125 -35.18 -8.46 35.24
CA THR A 125 -35.16 -8.75 36.66
C THR A 125 -36.45 -8.21 37.28
N ARG A 126 -37.42 -9.09 37.55
CA ARG A 126 -38.55 -8.80 38.44
C ARG A 126 -38.00 -8.67 39.85
N ALA A 127 -37.94 -7.45 40.37
CA ALA A 127 -37.80 -7.21 41.80
C ALA A 127 -39.09 -7.69 42.50
N GLY A 128 -38.97 -8.74 43.30
CA GLY A 128 -40.03 -9.21 44.20
C GLY A 128 -40.24 -8.20 45.33
N LYS A 129 -41.52 -7.92 45.60
CA LYS A 129 -42.00 -7.25 46.81
C LYS A 129 -41.68 -8.12 48.04
N HIS A 130 -41.21 -7.48 49.11
CA HIS A 130 -41.49 -7.86 50.49
C HIS A 130 -42.08 -6.65 51.20
#